data_AF-A0A8S3A6X2-F1
#
_entry.id   AF-A0A8S3A6X2-F1
#
_cell.length_a   1.000
_cell.length_b   1.000
_cell.length_c   1.000
_cell.angle_alpha   90.00
_cell.angle_beta   90.00
_cell.angle_gamma   90.00
#
_symmetry.space_group_name_H-M   'P 1'
#
loop_
_entity.id
_entity.type
_entity.pdbx_description
1 polymer ?
#
loop_
_entity_poly.entity_id
_entity_poly.type
_entity_poly.pdbx_seq_one_letter_code
_entity_poly.pdbx_strand_id
1 'polypeptide(L)'
;IVGFEPIPGTTLDDEQSHTPPCKTKANAVSIHCHGEYPADEDSIGDITYYSEDGEDKQCGSLSTDWFPYEGKVNRQDVYQAPYIWVQFLTPKPNVLINVMCRVYGQNIHFDKKSGRALTRFQIYVKDSSKAVPSRQAGDI
;
A
#
# COMPACT_ATOMS: atom_id res chain seq x y z
N ILE A 1 -0.64 -17.98 -2.67
CA ILE A 1 -0.30 -19.18 -1.86
C ILE A 1 -1.48 -20.11 -1.98
N VAL A 2 -1.28 -21.36 -2.42
CA VAL A 2 -2.40 -22.28 -2.58
C VAL A 2 -2.99 -22.62 -1.21
N GLY A 3 -4.31 -22.55 -1.06
CA GLY A 3 -5.00 -22.87 0.19
C GLY A 3 -4.86 -21.85 1.32
N PHE A 4 -4.27 -20.68 1.07
CA PHE A 4 -4.16 -19.63 2.10
C PHE A 4 -5.45 -18.81 2.19
N GLU A 5 -6.00 -18.71 3.39
CA GLU A 5 -7.18 -17.92 3.72
C GLU A 5 -6.79 -16.84 4.76
N PRO A 6 -6.87 -15.54 4.42
CA PRO A 6 -6.59 -14.47 5.37
C PRO A 6 -7.65 -14.42 6.47
N ILE A 7 -7.23 -14.27 7.72
CA ILE A 7 -8.14 -14.07 8.85
C ILE A 7 -8.13 -12.56 9.19
N PRO A 8 -9.27 -11.85 9.04
CA PRO A 8 -9.38 -10.44 9.39
C PRO A 8 -8.95 -10.18 10.84
N GLY A 9 -8.16 -9.13 11.05
CA GLY A 9 -7.77 -8.69 12.38
C GLY A 9 -8.95 -8.06 13.12
N THR A 10 -9.09 -8.33 14.42
CA THR A 10 -9.84 -7.44 15.30
C THR A 10 -9.11 -6.10 15.35
N THR A 11 -9.87 -5.01 15.32
CA THR A 11 -9.42 -3.63 15.02
C THR A 11 -8.35 -3.03 15.94
N LEU A 12 -7.73 -3.79 16.86
CA LEU A 12 -6.91 -3.25 17.94
C LEU A 12 -5.69 -4.09 18.38
N ASP A 13 -5.38 -5.24 17.77
CA ASP A 13 -4.31 -6.10 18.32
C ASP A 13 -2.90 -5.81 17.78
N ASP A 14 -2.76 -4.95 16.78
CA ASP A 14 -1.47 -4.36 16.42
C ASP A 14 -1.37 -2.99 17.10
N GLU A 15 -0.96 -2.98 18.38
CA GLU A 15 -0.50 -1.80 19.13
C GLU A 15 0.78 -1.23 18.49
N GLN A 16 0.65 -0.71 17.27
CA GLN A 16 1.63 0.15 16.62
C GLN A 16 0.93 1.49 16.43
N SER A 17 1.18 2.37 17.41
CA SER A 17 0.54 3.66 17.73
C SER A 17 0.47 4.73 16.62
N HIS A 18 0.70 4.37 15.36
CA HIS A 18 0.71 5.27 14.21
C HIS A 18 -0.23 4.83 13.08
N THR A 19 -1.00 3.75 13.25
CA THR A 19 -1.99 3.35 12.26
C THR A 19 -3.31 4.08 12.53
N PRO A 20 -3.82 4.92 11.60
CA PRO A 20 -5.13 5.52 11.75
C PRO A 20 -6.20 4.41 11.80
N PRO A 21 -7.26 4.60 12.59
CA PRO A 21 -8.33 3.61 12.68
C PRO A 21 -8.92 3.39 11.29
N CYS A 22 -8.96 2.13 10.87
CA CYS A 22 -9.43 1.69 9.57
C CYS A 22 -10.76 0.96 9.74
N LYS A 23 -11.81 1.40 9.04
CA LYS A 23 -13.12 0.75 9.04
C LYS A 23 -13.20 -0.16 7.81
N THR A 24 -12.84 -1.42 8.02
CA THR A 24 -13.08 -2.48 7.03
C THR A 24 -14.35 -3.26 7.34
N LYS A 25 -14.84 -4.02 6.35
CA LYS A 25 -15.84 -5.04 6.57
C LYS A 25 -15.29 -6.16 7.45
N ALA A 26 -16.18 -6.89 8.12
CA ALA A 26 -15.81 -7.99 9.00
C ALA A 26 -15.03 -9.12 8.29
N ASN A 27 -15.27 -9.31 6.99
CA ASN A 27 -14.61 -10.30 6.13
C ASN A 27 -13.49 -9.67 5.28
N ALA A 28 -12.75 -8.69 5.79
CA ALA A 28 -11.68 -8.05 5.04
C ALA A 28 -10.42 -7.80 5.89
N VAL A 29 -9.26 -8.03 5.28
CA VAL A 29 -7.96 -7.61 5.83
C VAL A 29 -7.66 -6.19 5.41
N SER A 30 -6.96 -5.42 6.25
CA SER A 30 -6.65 -4.02 5.98
C SER A 30 -5.22 -3.83 5.45
N ILE A 31 -5.00 -2.77 4.67
CA ILE A 31 -3.71 -2.39 4.11
C ILE A 31 -3.44 -0.93 4.45
N HIS A 32 -2.24 -0.64 4.97
CA HIS A 32 -1.79 0.72 5.22
C HIS A 32 -0.41 0.95 4.60
N CYS A 33 -0.31 2.02 3.83
CA CYS A 33 0.91 2.59 3.30
C CYS A 33 1.37 3.77 4.13
N HIS A 34 2.68 3.91 4.28
CA HIS A 34 3.32 5.01 4.99
C HIS A 34 4.76 5.18 4.48
N GLY A 35 5.43 6.27 4.87
CA GLY A 35 6.85 6.49 4.55
C GLY A 35 7.74 5.47 5.25
N GLU A 36 8.73 4.90 4.54
CA GLU A 36 9.60 3.88 5.14
C GLU A 36 10.53 4.47 6.23
N TYR A 37 10.98 5.70 6.04
CA TYR A 37 11.81 6.46 6.98
C TYR A 37 11.13 7.77 7.39
N PRO A 38 11.52 8.41 8.51
CA PRO A 38 10.89 9.66 8.97
C PRO A 38 10.86 10.78 7.92
N ALA A 39 11.91 10.92 7.10
CA ALA A 39 11.95 11.90 6.03
C ALA A 39 10.96 11.59 4.89
N ASP A 40 10.62 10.31 4.68
CA ASP A 40 9.60 9.90 3.73
C ASP A 40 8.20 10.19 4.28
N GLU A 41 7.96 9.97 5.58
CA GLU A 41 6.68 10.31 6.24
C GLU A 41 6.37 11.81 6.11
N ASP A 42 7.37 12.66 6.31
CA ASP A 42 7.23 14.11 6.14
C ASP A 42 6.99 14.53 4.67
N SER A 43 7.28 13.64 3.71
CA SER A 43 7.28 13.93 2.28
C SER A 43 6.16 13.23 1.49
N ILE A 44 5.52 12.20 2.05
CA ILE A 44 4.58 11.33 1.33
C ILE A 44 3.24 12.01 1.02
N GLY A 45 2.85 12.99 1.84
CA GLY A 45 1.57 13.69 1.72
C GLY A 45 0.37 12.80 2.06
N ASP A 46 -0.82 13.28 1.72
CA ASP A 46 -2.05 12.53 2.00
C ASP A 46 -2.20 11.32 1.07
N ILE A 47 -2.64 10.20 1.63
CA ILE A 47 -2.88 8.94 0.91
C ILE A 47 -4.37 8.64 0.91
N THR A 48 -4.92 8.31 -0.27
CA THR A 48 -6.30 7.88 -0.45
C THR A 48 -6.32 6.49 -1.05
N TYR A 49 -7.17 5.62 -0.49
CA TYR A 49 -7.32 4.24 -0.94
C TYR A 49 -8.63 4.04 -1.69
N TYR A 50 -8.61 3.13 -2.66
CA TYR A 50 -9.80 2.67 -3.36
C TYR A 50 -9.78 1.14 -3.41
N SER A 51 -10.69 0.54 -2.67
CA SER A 51 -10.87 -0.92 -2.59
C SER A 51 -12.27 -1.26 -3.10
N GLU A 52 -12.45 -2.44 -3.68
CA GLU A 52 -13.78 -2.88 -4.16
C GLU A 52 -14.79 -3.03 -3.03
N ASP A 53 -14.31 -3.39 -1.84
CA ASP A 53 -15.10 -3.69 -0.64
C ASP A 53 -15.02 -2.60 0.45
N GLY A 54 -14.23 -1.54 0.22
CA GLY A 54 -13.96 -0.48 1.19
C GLY A 54 -15.01 0.62 1.17
N GLU A 55 -15.55 0.96 2.34
CA GLU A 55 -16.46 2.10 2.53
C GLU A 55 -15.72 3.39 2.88
N ASP A 56 -14.58 3.27 3.57
CA ASP A 56 -13.67 4.38 3.84
C ASP A 56 -12.51 4.42 2.84
N LYS A 57 -11.86 5.59 2.76
CA LYS A 57 -10.67 5.80 1.93
C LYS A 57 -9.40 6.01 2.75
N GLN A 58 -9.45 5.65 4.04
CA GLN A 58 -8.34 5.86 4.98
C GLN A 58 -7.34 4.70 4.95
N CYS A 59 -7.79 3.53 4.49
CA CYS A 59 -6.99 2.33 4.35
C CYS A 59 -7.48 1.51 3.15
N GLY A 60 -6.61 0.62 2.67
CA GLY A 60 -7.00 -0.41 1.71
C GLY A 60 -7.68 -1.57 2.43
N SER A 61 -8.52 -2.30 1.70
CA SER A 61 -9.17 -3.52 2.17
C SER A 61 -9.12 -4.58 1.08
N LEU A 62 -8.97 -5.84 1.48
CA LEU A 62 -9.12 -7.00 0.61
C LEU A 62 -10.10 -7.96 1.24
N SER A 63 -11.22 -8.21 0.55
CA SER A 63 -12.20 -9.19 0.99
C SER A 63 -11.60 -10.59 0.98
N THR A 64 -11.88 -11.35 2.04
CA THR A 64 -11.51 -12.75 2.17
C THR A 64 -12.31 -13.65 1.24
N ASP A 65 -13.40 -13.16 0.64
CA ASP A 65 -14.24 -13.91 -0.31
C ASP A 65 -13.48 -14.33 -1.58
N TRP A 66 -12.36 -13.66 -1.88
CA TRP A 66 -11.46 -14.02 -2.98
C TRP A 66 -10.49 -15.16 -2.63
N PHE A 67 -10.51 -15.67 -1.40
CA PHE A 67 -9.60 -16.68 -0.89
C PHE A 67 -10.37 -17.94 -0.44
N PRO A 68 -9.73 -19.12 -0.40
CA PRO A 68 -8.34 -19.37 -0.78
C PRO A 68 -8.11 -19.47 -2.30
N TYR A 69 -6.86 -19.24 -2.71
CA TYR A 69 -6.45 -19.55 -4.07
C TYR A 69 -6.28 -21.06 -4.24
N GLU A 70 -7.08 -21.69 -5.10
CA GLU A 70 -7.07 -23.14 -5.34
C GLU A 70 -5.97 -23.63 -6.32
N GLY A 71 -5.08 -22.74 -6.79
CA GLY A 71 -4.09 -23.11 -7.80
C GLY A 71 -4.63 -23.14 -9.24
N LYS A 72 -3.78 -23.55 -10.18
CA LYS A 72 -4.13 -23.74 -11.60
C LYS A 72 -4.62 -25.17 -11.84
N VAL A 73 -5.82 -25.52 -11.38
CA VAL A 73 -6.36 -26.88 -11.50
C VAL A 73 -7.46 -26.92 -12.55
N ASN A 74 -7.15 -27.25 -13.82
CA ASN A 74 -8.13 -27.55 -14.88
C ASN A 74 -9.42 -26.70 -14.89
N ARG A 75 -9.31 -25.42 -14.51
CA ARG A 75 -10.44 -24.51 -14.34
C ARG A 75 -10.67 -23.77 -15.65
N GLN A 76 -11.91 -23.75 -16.13
CA GLN A 76 -12.31 -22.89 -17.24
C GLN A 76 -12.27 -21.40 -16.86
N ASP A 77 -12.38 -21.08 -15.57
CA ASP A 77 -12.31 -19.74 -14.99
C ASP A 77 -10.87 -19.36 -14.60
N VAL A 78 -10.47 -18.15 -15.02
CA VAL A 78 -9.18 -17.56 -14.65
C VAL A 78 -9.34 -16.83 -13.32
N TYR A 79 -8.73 -17.35 -12.26
CA TYR A 79 -8.65 -16.65 -10.98
C TYR A 79 -8.04 -15.25 -11.15
N GLN A 80 -8.79 -14.23 -10.75
CA GLN A 80 -8.33 -12.86 -10.66
C GLN A 80 -8.11 -12.53 -9.19
N ALA A 81 -6.86 -12.25 -8.82
CA ALA A 81 -6.56 -11.82 -7.46
C ALA A 81 -7.18 -10.44 -7.21
N PRO A 82 -7.69 -10.18 -6.00
CA PRO A 82 -8.19 -8.86 -5.66
C PRO A 82 -7.04 -7.85 -5.61
N TYR A 83 -7.36 -6.60 -5.87
CA TYR A 83 -6.42 -5.50 -5.90
C TYR A 83 -7.03 -4.25 -5.26
N ILE A 84 -6.17 -3.33 -4.87
CA ILE A 84 -6.55 -2.00 -4.39
C ILE A 84 -5.80 -0.94 -5.18
N TRP A 85 -6.32 0.28 -5.18
CA TRP A 85 -5.60 1.45 -5.67
C TRP A 85 -5.19 2.33 -4.51
N VAL A 86 -3.96 2.85 -4.61
CA VAL A 86 -3.40 3.80 -3.64
C VAL A 86 -3.04 5.06 -4.40
N GLN A 87 -3.59 6.19 -3.97
CA GLN A 87 -3.36 7.50 -4.57
C GLN A 87 -2.65 8.41 -3.57
N PHE A 88 -1.51 8.94 -3.98
CA PHE A 88 -0.76 9.97 -3.25
C PHE A 88 -1.21 11.34 -3.75
N LEU A 89 -1.90 12.12 -2.92
CA LEU A 89 -2.53 13.38 -3.34
C LEU A 89 -1.52 14.53 -3.45
N THR A 90 -0.65 14.64 -2.46
CA THR A 90 0.26 15.78 -2.28
C THR A 90 1.70 15.36 -1.95
N PRO A 91 2.31 14.39 -2.69
CA PRO A 91 3.69 14.02 -2.44
C PRO A 91 4.63 15.19 -2.70
N LYS A 92 5.62 15.37 -1.84
CA LYS A 92 6.62 16.43 -1.96
C LYS A 92 7.41 16.24 -3.27
N PRO A 93 7.40 17.23 -4.18
CA PRO A 93 8.08 17.10 -5.45
C PRO A 93 9.60 17.21 -5.31
N ASN A 94 10.31 16.65 -6.30
CA ASN A 94 11.76 16.63 -6.40
C ASN A 94 12.49 15.96 -5.21
N VAL A 95 11.81 15.07 -4.50
CA VAL A 95 12.37 14.23 -3.44
C VAL A 95 12.02 12.78 -3.76
N LEU A 96 12.95 11.86 -3.54
CA LEU A 96 12.70 10.43 -3.63
C LEU A 96 12.03 9.97 -2.33
N ILE A 97 10.82 9.44 -2.42
CA ILE A 97 10.03 8.99 -1.26
C ILE A 97 9.97 7.47 -1.29
N ASN A 98 10.45 6.83 -0.23
CA ASN A 98 10.36 5.39 -0.03
C ASN A 98 9.03 5.08 0.67
N VAL A 99 8.18 4.29 0.03
CA VAL A 99 6.87 3.91 0.54
C VAL A 99 6.90 2.44 0.96
N MET A 100 6.37 2.15 2.13
CA MET A 100 6.11 0.79 2.61
C MET A 100 4.62 0.64 2.85
N CYS A 101 4.00 -0.39 2.25
CA CYS A 101 2.63 -0.79 2.54
C CYS A 101 2.61 -2.14 3.25
N ARG A 102 1.93 -2.23 4.39
CA ARG A 102 1.74 -3.46 5.19
C ARG A 102 0.28 -3.90 5.12
N VAL A 103 0.06 -5.21 5.10
CA VAL A 103 -1.26 -5.82 5.30
C VAL A 103 -1.40 -6.34 6.74
N TYR A 104 -2.59 -6.23 7.31
CA TYR A 104 -2.92 -6.58 8.69
C TYR A 104 -4.01 -7.65 8.75
N GLY A 105 -3.77 -8.70 9.53
CA GLY A 105 -4.68 -9.83 9.73
C GLY A 105 -4.08 -10.83 10.73
N GLN A 106 -4.91 -11.63 11.40
CA GLN A 106 -4.49 -12.46 12.54
C GLN A 106 -3.44 -13.51 12.16
N ASN A 107 -3.54 -14.09 10.97
CA ASN A 107 -2.62 -15.11 10.45
C ASN A 107 -1.60 -14.55 9.43
N ILE A 108 -1.39 -13.23 9.43
CA ILE A 108 -0.48 -12.54 8.52
C ILE A 108 0.75 -12.05 9.29
N HIS A 109 1.85 -12.79 9.16
CA HIS A 109 3.11 -12.43 9.82
C HIS A 109 3.87 -11.35 9.02
N PHE A 110 4.05 -10.19 9.65
CA PHE A 110 4.91 -9.12 9.16
C PHE A 110 6.38 -9.42 9.41
N ASP A 111 7.21 -9.28 8.38
CA ASP A 111 8.66 -9.30 8.51
C ASP A 111 9.31 -8.35 7.51
N LYS A 112 9.82 -7.23 8.04
CA LYS A 112 10.51 -6.17 7.28
C LYS A 112 11.76 -6.68 6.55
N LYS A 113 12.44 -7.71 7.08
CA LYS A 113 13.69 -8.23 6.50
C LYS A 113 13.43 -9.17 5.34
N SER A 114 12.46 -10.09 5.46
CA SER A 114 12.11 -11.00 4.36
C SER A 114 11.19 -10.37 3.32
N GLY A 115 10.56 -9.24 3.61
CA GLY A 115 9.55 -8.63 2.74
C GLY A 115 8.19 -9.32 2.84
N ARG A 116 7.95 -10.09 3.92
CA ARG A 116 6.68 -10.77 4.13
C ARG A 116 5.62 -9.79 4.60
N ALA A 117 4.42 -9.93 4.05
CA ALA A 117 3.24 -9.11 4.37
C ALA A 117 3.46 -7.60 4.18
N LEU A 118 4.36 -7.23 3.26
CA LEU A 118 4.60 -5.85 2.88
C LEU A 118 4.96 -5.75 1.40
N THR A 119 4.80 -4.55 0.85
CA THR A 119 5.43 -4.15 -0.40
C THR A 119 6.18 -2.84 -0.21
N ARG A 120 7.26 -2.66 -0.97
CA ARG A 120 8.09 -1.45 -0.97
C ARG A 120 8.25 -0.95 -2.39
N PHE A 121 8.14 0.36 -2.55
CA PHE A 121 8.41 1.03 -3.81
C PHE A 121 8.84 2.47 -3.56
N GLN A 122 9.36 3.11 -4.61
CA GLN A 122 9.80 4.49 -4.57
C GLN A 122 8.96 5.33 -5.51
N ILE A 123 8.61 6.54 -5.07
CA ILE A 123 7.95 7.54 -5.92
C ILE A 123 8.81 8.79 -6.01
N TYR A 124 8.82 9.40 -7.19
CA TYR A 124 9.49 10.67 -7.45
C TYR A 124 8.62 11.49 -8.42
N VAL A 125 8.12 12.63 -7.94
CA VAL A 125 7.33 13.56 -8.75
C VAL A 125 8.20 14.76 -9.09
N LYS A 126 8.49 14.95 -10.38
CA LYS A 126 9.27 16.11 -10.85
C LYS A 126 8.39 17.35 -10.90
N ASP A 127 8.79 18.42 -10.23
CA ASP A 127 8.18 19.74 -10.39
C ASP A 127 8.92 20.51 -11.48
N SER A 128 8.30 20.54 -12.66
CA SER A 128 8.80 21.20 -13.86
C SER A 128 8.86 22.72 -13.74
N SER A 129 8.15 23.34 -12.79
CA SER A 129 8.18 24.79 -12.58
C SER A 129 9.50 25.28 -11.96
N LYS A 130 10.23 24.38 -11.30
CA LYS A 130 11.53 24.67 -10.65
C LYS A 130 12.73 24.24 -11.47
N ALA A 131 12.54 23.90 -12.75
CA ALA A 131 13.65 23.57 -13.62
C ALA A 131 14.58 24.79 -13.74
N VAL A 132 15.81 24.66 -13.25
CA VAL A 132 16.87 25.63 -13.54
C VAL A 132 17.09 25.59 -15.06
N PRO A 133 16.96 26.73 -15.79
CA PRO A 133 17.25 26.73 -17.21
C PRO A 133 18.67 26.21 -17.40
N SER A 134 18.83 25.23 -18.29
CA SER A 134 20.15 24.75 -18.67
C SER A 134 20.98 25.96 -19.09
N ARG A 135 22.05 26.28 -18.35
CA ARG A 135 23.03 27.25 -18.82
C ARG A 135 23.47 26.74 -20.19
N GLN A 136 23.24 27.54 -21.24
CA GLN A 136 23.76 27.21 -22.55
C GLN A 136 25.28 27.10 -22.40
N ALA A 137 25.81 25.93 -22.73
CA ALA A 137 27.25 25.73 -22.84
C ALA A 137 27.72 26.51 -24.08
N GLY A 138 27.99 27.80 -23.93
CA GLY A 138 28.32 28.66 -25.06
C GLY A 138 28.73 30.10 -24.77
N ASP A 139 28.83 30.54 -23.51
CA ASP A 139 29.29 31.89 -23.17
C ASP A 139 30.76 31.87 -22.69
N ILE A 140 31.71 31.80 -23.64
CA ILE A 140 33.10 32.28 -23.53
C ILE A 140 33.49 32.89 -24.88
#